data_AF-A0A1Z8RTT1-F1
#
_entry.id   AF-A0A1Z8RTT1-F1
#
_cell.length_a   1.000
_cell.length_b   1.000
_cell.length_c   1.000
_cell.angle_alpha   90.00
_cell.angle_beta   90.00
_cell.angle_gamma   90.00
#
_symmetry.space_group_name_H-M   'P 1'
#
loop_
_entity.id
_entity.type
_entity.pdbx_description
1 polymer ?
#
loop_
_entity_poly.entity_id
_entity_poly.type
_entity_poly.pdbx_seq_one_letter_code
_entity_poly.pdbx_strand_id
1 'polypeptide(L)' 'MFQAFIAGLVLGAMAYGTYEFTNFATLKGWRRRMVAIDLSWGALLTALSAVGGVWIHSIVT' A
#
# COMPACT_ATOMS: atom_id res chain seq x y z
N MET A 1 -12.58 9.95 6.90
CA MET A 1 -11.90 9.54 5.65
C MET A 1 -10.39 9.78 5.63
N PHE A 2 -9.89 10.98 5.96
CA PHE A 2 -8.44 11.28 5.86
C PHE A 2 -7.55 10.34 6.70
N GLN A 3 -7.91 10.08 7.96
CA GLN A 3 -7.15 9.15 8.81
C GLN A 3 -7.10 7.73 8.24
N ALA A 4 -8.22 7.21 7.71
CA ALA A 4 -8.27 5.90 7.08
C ALA A 4 -7.41 5.83 5.82
N PHE A 5 -7.39 6.91 5.02
CA PHE A 5 -6.52 7.02 3.86
C PHE A 5 -5.03 6.97 4.26
N ILE A 6 -4.60 7.79 5.22
CA ILE A 6 -3.19 7.83 5.66
C ILE A 6 -2.78 6.51 6.31
N ALA A 7 -3.62 5.95 7.20
CA ALA A 7 -3.35 4.67 7.83
C ALA A 7 -3.24 3.54 6.80
N GLY A 8 -4.16 3.50 5.82
CA GLY A 8 -4.11 2.53 4.72
C GLY A 8 -2.89 2.72 3.82
N LEU A 9 -2.47 3.96 3.55
CA LEU A 9 -1.29 4.27 2.75
C LEU A 9 -0.01 3.76 3.42
N VAL A 10 0.16 4.02 4.72
CA VAL A 10 1.30 3.52 5.50
C VAL A 10 1.28 1.99 5.58
N LEU A 11 0.12 1.42 5.88
CA LEU A 11 -0.03 -0.04 5.98
C LEU A 11 0.31 -0.74 4.65
N GLY A 12 -0.22 -0.24 3.53
CA GLY A 12 0.05 -0.79 2.20
C GLY A 12 1.52 -0.64 1.81
N ALA A 13 2.13 0.51 2.10
CA ALA A 13 3.55 0.75 1.87
C ALA A 13 4.42 -0.21 2.69
N MET A 14 4.07 -0.50 3.94
CA MET A 14 4.82 -1.47 4.76
C MET A 14 4.64 -2.90 4.23
N ALA A 15 3.43 -3.30 3.88
CA ALA A 15 3.15 -4.66 3.38
C ALA A 15 3.87 -4.94 2.05
N TYR A 16 3.67 -4.09 1.05
CA TYR A 16 4.32 -4.25 -0.26
C TYR A 16 5.81 -3.92 -0.21
N GLY A 17 6.19 -2.92 0.59
CA GLY A 17 7.59 -2.53 0.77
C GLY A 17 8.42 -3.63 1.42
N THR A 18 7.88 -4.39 2.37
CA THR A 18 8.62 -5.51 3.00
C THR A 18 9.06 -6.51 1.94
N TYR A 19 8.18 -6.90 1.02
CA TYR A 19 8.51 -7.82 -0.06
C TYR A 19 9.51 -7.19 -1.05
N GLU A 20 9.20 -6.01 -1.57
CA GLU A 20 10.01 -5.37 -2.61
C GLU A 20 11.41 -5.00 -2.12
N PHE A 21 11.54 -4.47 -0.91
CA PHE A 21 12.85 -4.10 -0.35
C PHE A 21 13.67 -5.34 0.04
N THR A 22 13.03 -6.40 0.52
CA THR A 22 13.73 -7.67 0.79
C THR A 22 14.29 -8.26 -0.50
N ASN A 23 13.49 -8.30 -1.57
CA ASN A 23 13.96 -8.78 -2.87
C ASN A 23 15.03 -7.87 -3.46
N PHE A 24 14.88 -6.55 -3.30
CA PHE A 24 15.89 -5.59 -3.75
C PHE A 24 17.24 -5.77 -3.04
N ALA A 25 17.23 -6.16 -1.76
CA ALA A 25 18.44 -6.42 -0.98
C ALA A 25 19.07 -7.79 -1.26
N THR A 26 18.26 -8.80 -1.61
CA THR A 26 18.70 -10.20 -1.69
C THR A 26 18.93 -10.71 -3.11
N LEU A 27 18.17 -10.25 -4.09
CA LEU A 27 18.20 -10.75 -5.46
C LEU A 27 19.01 -9.86 -6.40
N LYS A 28 19.94 -10.48 -7.15
CA LYS A 28 20.74 -9.77 -8.16
C LYS A 28 19.90 -9.46 -9.39
N GLY A 29 19.90 -8.20 -9.83
CA GLY A 29 19.15 -7.76 -11.01
C GLY A 29 17.72 -7.28 -10.73
N TRP A 30 17.31 -7.19 -9.46
CA TRP A 30 16.01 -6.62 -9.09
C TRP A 30 15.93 -5.14 -9.53
N ARG A 31 14.89 -4.78 -10.28
CA ARG A 31 14.79 -3.45 -10.87
C ARG A 31 14.18 -2.47 -9.87
N ARG A 32 14.88 -1.37 -9.58
CA ARG A 32 14.36 -0.25 -8.77
C ARG A 32 13.00 0.29 -9.25
N ARG A 33 12.71 0.19 -10.55
CA ARG A 33 11.42 0.58 -11.13
C ARG A 33 10.28 -0.32 -10.66
N MET A 34 10.53 -1.61 -10.45
CA MET A 34 9.53 -2.56 -9.95
C MET A 34 9.15 -2.20 -8.51
N VAL A 35 10.17 -2.04 -7.64
CA VAL A 35 10.01 -1.57 -6.26
C VAL A 35 9.15 -0.32 -6.18
N ALA A 36 9.44 0.71 -6.98
CA ALA A 36 8.69 1.95 -6.95
C ALA A 36 7.22 1.79 -7.40
N ILE A 37 6.97 0.98 -8.43
CA ILE A 37 5.63 0.72 -8.94
C ILE A 37 4.82 -0.06 -7.92
N ASP A 38 5.36 -1.18 -7.43
CA ASP A 38 4.62 -2.09 -6.55
C ASP A 38 4.39 -1.50 -5.16
N LEU A 39 5.36 -0.74 -4.64
CA LEU A 39 5.18 0.02 -3.39
C LEU A 39 4.06 1.06 -3.52
N SER A 40 4.09 1.85 -4.60
CA SER A 40 3.09 2.91 -4.83
C SER A 40 1.70 2.32 -5.06
N TRP A 41 1.63 1.22 -5.82
CA TRP A 41 0.40 0.50 -6.07
C TRP A 41 -0.19 -0.08 -4.78
N GLY A 42 0.62 -0.78 -3.99
CA GLY A 42 0.21 -1.34 -2.70
C GLY A 42 -0.29 -0.30 -1.73
N ALA A 43 0.45 0.80 -1.57
CA ALA A 43 0.07 1.90 -0.69
C ALA A 43 -1.29 2.52 -1.10
N LEU A 44 -1.47 2.83 -2.39
CA LEU A 44 -2.72 3.43 -2.88
C LEU A 44 -3.90 2.46 -2.81
N LEU A 45 -3.70 1.19 -3.18
CA LEU A 45 -4.76 0.17 -3.14
C LEU A 45 -5.29 0.00 -1.72
N THR A 46 -4.40 -0.12 -0.73
CA THR A 46 -4.79 -0.27 0.67
C THR A 46 -5.45 1.00 1.21
N ALA A 47 -4.95 2.18 0.88
CA ALA A 47 -5.55 3.47 1.26
C ALA A 47 -6.98 3.62 0.72
N LEU A 48 -7.19 3.34 -0.56
CA LEU A 48 -8.50 3.42 -1.21
C LEU A 48 -9.46 2.37 -0.67
N SER A 49 -8.98 1.15 -0.39
CA SER A 49 -9.79 0.09 0.23
C SER A 49 -10.25 0.49 1.63
N ALA A 50 -9.36 1.08 2.44
CA ALA A 50 -9.70 1.57 3.78
C ALA A 50 -10.73 2.71 3.73
N VAL A 51 -10.57 3.67 2.82
CA VAL A 51 -11.56 4.73 2.61
C VAL A 51 -12.89 4.15 2.14
N GLY A 52 -12.88 3.22 1.19
CA GLY A 52 -14.07 2.54 0.71
C GLY A 52 -14.82 1.81 1.84
N GLY A 53 -14.11 1.09 2.71
CA GLY A 53 -14.70 0.41 3.87
C GLY A 53 -15.37 1.39 4.85
N VAL A 54 -14.70 2.50 5.18
CA VAL A 54 -15.28 3.54 6.05
C VAL A 54 -16.48 4.22 5.39
N TRP A 55 -16.40 4.47 4.08
CA TRP A 55 -17.50 5.08 3.33
C TRP A 55 -18.72 4.15 3.30
N ILE A 56 -18.54 2.86 3.00
CA ILE A 56 -19.60 1.86 3.04
C ILE A 56 -20.19 1.78 4.45
N HIS A 57 -19.36 1.74 5.49
CA HIS A 57 -19.85 1.75 6.87
C HIS A 57 -20.72 2.98 7.17
N SER A 58 -20.30 4.17 6.72
CA SER A 58 -21.03 5.43 6.97
C SER A 58 -22.36 5.57 6.25
N ILE A 59 -22.63 4.76 5.22
CA ILE A 59 -23.94 4.74 4.54
C ILE A 59 -24.84 3.62 5.06
N VAL A 60 -24.27 2.62 5.75
CA VAL A 60 -25.02 1.49 6.32
C VAL A 60 -25.48 1.77 7.75
N THR A 61 -24.71 2.52 8.52
CA THR A 61 -24.98 2.90 9.93
C THR A 61 -24.95 4.41 10.08
#